data_AF-E5RJS1-F1
#
_entry.id   AF-E5RJS1-F1
#
_cell.length_a   1.000
_cell.length_b   1.000
_cell.length_c   1.000
_cell.angle_alpha   90.00
_cell.angle_beta   90.00
_cell.angle_gamma   90.00
#
_symmetry.space_group_name_H-M   'P 1'
#
loop_
_entity.id
_entity.type
_entity.pdbx_description
1 polymer ?
#
loop_
_entity_poly.entity_id
_entity_poly.type
_entity_poly.pdbx_seq_one_letter_code
_entity_poly.pdbx_strand_id
1 'polypeptide(L)'
;MEKLTFYAVSAPEKLDRIGSYLAERLSRDVVRHRSGYVLIAMEALDQLLMACHSQSIKPFVESFLHMVAKLLESGEPKLQVLGTNSFVKFANIEEDTPSYHRRYDFFVSRFSAMCHSCHSDPEIRTEIRIAGI
;
A
#
# COMPACT_ATOMS: atom_id res chain seq x y z
N MET A 1 -17.27 8.42 -3.81
CA MET A 1 -16.42 7.76 -2.79
C MET A 1 -17.02 7.87 -1.39
N GLU A 2 -17.62 9.00 -1.00
CA GLU A 2 -18.18 9.23 0.35
C GLU A 2 -19.18 8.18 0.88
N LYS A 3 -20.02 7.59 0.02
CA LYS A 3 -20.94 6.51 0.44
C LYS A 3 -20.22 5.22 0.83
N LEU A 4 -19.05 4.94 0.24
CA LEU A 4 -18.28 3.73 0.49
C LEU A 4 -17.48 3.85 1.79
N THR A 5 -16.88 5.01 2.04
CA THR A 5 -16.23 5.34 3.32
C THR A 5 -17.25 5.38 4.47
N PHE A 6 -18.43 5.97 4.27
CA PHE A 6 -19.51 5.95 5.28
C PHE A 6 -19.96 4.52 5.64
N TYR A 7 -20.09 3.64 4.63
CA TYR A 7 -20.47 2.25 4.85
C TYR A 7 -19.36 1.43 5.54
N ALA A 8 -18.09 1.66 5.17
CA ALA A 8 -16.95 1.00 5.79
C ALA A 8 -16.78 1.39 7.26
N VAL A 9 -16.96 2.67 7.58
CA VAL A 9 -16.95 3.18 8.97
C VAL A 9 -18.14 2.65 9.78
N SER A 10 -19.30 2.43 9.14
CA SER A 10 -20.51 1.92 9.80
C SER A 10 -20.50 0.40 10.05
N ALA A 11 -19.64 -0.36 9.38
CA ALA A 11 -19.60 -1.83 9.45
C ALA A 11 -18.14 -2.35 9.47
N PRO A 12 -17.42 -2.21 10.60
CA PRO A 12 -16.01 -2.58 10.73
C PRO A 12 -15.71 -4.05 10.38
N GLU A 13 -16.66 -4.96 10.61
CA GLU A 13 -16.53 -6.39 10.27
C GLU A 13 -16.47 -6.66 8.75
N LYS A 14 -17.00 -5.75 7.93
CA LYS A 14 -16.95 -5.86 6.47
C LYS A 14 -15.65 -5.30 5.91
N LEU A 15 -14.96 -4.47 6.69
CA LEU A 15 -13.76 -3.77 6.28
C LEU A 15 -12.60 -4.74 6.03
N ASP A 16 -12.48 -5.77 6.87
CA ASP A 16 -11.53 -6.87 6.67
C ASP A 16 -11.79 -7.66 5.37
N ARG A 17 -13.05 -8.00 5.09
CA ARG A 17 -13.44 -8.67 3.84
C ARG A 17 -13.17 -7.81 2.60
N ILE A 18 -13.41 -6.51 2.70
CA ILE A 18 -13.13 -5.54 1.62
C ILE A 18 -11.61 -5.47 1.39
N GLY A 19 -10.81 -5.32 2.45
CA GLY A 19 -9.35 -5.30 2.38
C GLY A 19 -8.78 -6.56 1.73
N SER A 20 -9.21 -7.74 2.20
CA SER A 20 -8.78 -9.03 1.65
C SER A 20 -9.14 -9.19 0.17
N TYR A 21 -10.37 -8.81 -0.21
CA TYR A 21 -10.82 -8.87 -1.61
C TYR A 21 -10.01 -7.92 -2.51
N LEU A 22 -9.76 -6.69 -2.05
CA LEU A 22 -8.95 -5.73 -2.79
C LEU A 22 -7.51 -6.20 -2.93
N ALA A 23 -6.92 -6.81 -1.89
CA ALA A 23 -5.58 -7.39 -1.95
C ALA A 23 -5.46 -8.52 -2.97
N GLU A 24 -6.42 -9.44 -2.97
CA GLU A 24 -6.46 -10.52 -3.96
C GLU A 24 -6.67 -9.99 -5.39
N ARG A 25 -7.53 -8.98 -5.54
CA ARG A 25 -7.80 -8.36 -6.85
C ARG A 25 -6.59 -7.61 -7.38
N LEU A 26 -5.95 -6.78 -6.56
CA LEU A 26 -4.73 -6.05 -6.93
C LEU A 26 -3.60 -7.02 -7.28
N SER A 27 -3.41 -8.08 -6.50
CA SER A 27 -2.45 -9.15 -6.81
C SER A 27 -2.66 -9.73 -8.21
N ARG A 28 -3.91 -9.99 -8.61
CA ARG A 28 -4.24 -10.47 -9.97
C ARG A 28 -3.99 -9.41 -11.04
N ASP A 29 -4.32 -8.15 -10.77
CA ASP A 29 -4.18 -7.07 -11.74
C ASP A 29 -2.71 -6.66 -11.96
N VAL A 30 -1.85 -6.76 -10.93
CA VAL A 30 -0.39 -6.61 -11.04
C VAL A 30 0.19 -7.66 -11.98
N VAL A 31 -0.16 -8.94 -11.79
CA VAL A 31 0.31 -10.04 -12.66
C VAL A 31 -0.18 -9.88 -14.11
N ARG A 32 -1.35 -9.27 -14.31
CA ARG A 32 -1.92 -9.01 -15.64
C ARG A 32 -1.43 -7.70 -16.28
N HIS A 33 -0.48 -7.00 -15.67
CA HIS A 33 0.02 -5.69 -16.11
C HIS A 33 -1.09 -4.65 -16.32
N ARG A 34 -2.14 -4.69 -15.50
CA ARG A 34 -3.27 -3.77 -15.56
C ARG A 34 -3.10 -2.64 -14.55
N SER A 35 -2.08 -1.81 -14.75
CA SER A 35 -1.68 -0.72 -13.84
C SER A 35 -2.82 0.27 -13.53
N GLY A 36 -3.74 0.51 -14.47
CA GLY A 36 -4.92 1.36 -14.22
C GLY A 36 -5.86 0.84 -13.12
N TYR A 37 -6.13 -0.47 -13.06
CA TYR A 37 -6.97 -1.05 -12.00
C TYR A 37 -6.22 -1.13 -10.66
N VAL A 38 -4.91 -1.34 -10.71
CA VAL A 38 -4.04 -1.31 -9.53
C VAL A 38 -4.08 0.07 -8.86
N LEU A 39 -4.02 1.14 -9.66
CA LEU A 39 -4.10 2.51 -9.16
C LEU A 39 -5.43 2.81 -8.47
N ILE A 40 -6.55 2.41 -9.09
CA ILE A 40 -7.89 2.57 -8.50
C ILE A 40 -8.02 1.78 -7.19
N ALA A 41 -7.49 0.56 -7.15
CA ALA A 41 -7.54 -0.28 -5.95
C ALA A 41 -6.72 0.32 -4.80
N MET A 42 -5.52 0.85 -5.08
CA MET A 42 -4.71 1.56 -4.09
C MET A 42 -5.38 2.83 -3.59
N GLU A 43 -5.96 3.63 -4.49
CA GLU A 43 -6.63 4.87 -4.10
C GLU A 43 -7.87 4.62 -3.23
N ALA A 44 -8.63 3.58 -3.54
CA ALA A 44 -9.74 3.13 -2.68
C ALA A 44 -9.24 2.70 -1.29
N LEU A 45 -8.10 2.01 -1.22
CA LEU A 45 -7.52 1.57 0.04
C LEU A 45 -6.97 2.71 0.88
N ASP A 46 -6.26 3.67 0.26
CA ASP A 46 -5.79 4.88 0.93
C ASP A 46 -6.97 5.65 1.54
N GLN A 47 -8.08 5.79 0.81
CA GLN A 47 -9.26 6.50 1.33
C GLN A 47 -9.95 5.76 2.47
N LEU A 48 -10.00 4.43 2.41
CA LEU A 48 -10.52 3.61 3.51
C LEU A 48 -9.63 3.69 4.75
N LEU A 49 -8.31 3.65 4.56
CA LEU A 49 -7.32 3.79 5.62
C LEU A 49 -7.45 5.14 6.32
N MET A 50 -7.54 6.24 5.55
CA MET A 50 -7.72 7.60 6.11
C MET A 50 -9.11 7.82 6.74
N ALA A 51 -10.13 7.05 6.34
CA ALA A 51 -11.47 7.19 6.91
C ALA A 51 -11.65 6.42 8.23
N CYS A 52 -10.78 5.46 8.52
CA CYS A 52 -10.93 4.56 9.66
C CYS A 52 -9.81 4.83 10.68
N HIS A 53 -10.18 5.18 11.92
CA HIS A 53 -9.25 5.53 12.99
C HIS A 53 -9.53 4.76 14.30
N SER A 54 -10.09 3.54 14.22
CA SER A 54 -10.50 2.77 15.41
C SER A 54 -9.77 1.43 15.54
N GLN A 55 -9.84 0.81 16.73
CA GLN A 55 -9.25 -0.50 17.04
C GLN A 55 -9.62 -1.63 16.06
N SER A 56 -10.65 -1.46 15.23
CA SER A 56 -11.06 -2.42 14.21
C SER A 56 -10.18 -2.45 12.95
N ILE A 57 -9.21 -1.54 12.80
CA ILE A 57 -8.43 -1.40 11.56
C ILE A 57 -7.27 -2.41 11.44
N LYS A 58 -6.88 -3.08 12.53
CA LYS A 58 -5.69 -3.95 12.55
C LYS A 58 -5.65 -5.04 11.44
N PRO A 59 -6.73 -5.79 11.16
CA PRO A 59 -6.73 -6.79 10.09
C PRO A 59 -6.65 -6.17 8.68
N PHE A 60 -7.24 -4.98 8.53
CA PHE A 60 -7.21 -4.22 7.29
C PHE A 60 -5.82 -3.67 6.98
N VAL A 61 -5.12 -3.16 8.00
CA VAL A 61 -3.71 -2.73 7.86
C VAL A 61 -2.85 -3.89 7.37
N GLU A 62 -3.09 -5.12 7.83
CA GLU A 62 -2.35 -6.28 7.33
C GLU A 62 -2.57 -6.53 5.84
N SER A 63 -3.82 -6.46 5.37
CA SER A 63 -4.14 -6.55 3.94
C SER A 63 -3.50 -5.41 3.14
N PHE A 64 -3.53 -4.19 3.67
CA PHE A 64 -2.91 -3.02 3.06
C PHE A 64 -1.39 -3.18 2.92
N LEU A 65 -0.69 -3.52 4.01
CA LEU A 65 0.76 -3.75 4.00
C LEU A 65 1.14 -4.87 3.03
N HIS A 66 0.36 -5.95 2.97
CA HIS A 66 0.61 -7.02 2.00
C HIS A 66 0.55 -6.52 0.54
N MET A 67 -0.40 -5.64 0.22
CA MET A 67 -0.45 -5.07 -1.13
C MET A 67 0.71 -4.12 -1.41
N VAL A 68 1.05 -3.24 -0.47
CA VAL A 68 2.20 -2.34 -0.61
C VAL A 68 3.45 -3.16 -0.86
N ALA A 69 3.66 -4.23 -0.10
CA ALA A 69 4.77 -5.16 -0.30
C ALA A 69 4.81 -5.70 -1.74
N LYS A 70 3.68 -6.17 -2.27
CA LYS A 70 3.60 -6.63 -3.66
C LYS A 70 3.95 -5.56 -4.69
N LEU A 71 3.56 -4.30 -4.45
CA LEU A 71 3.90 -3.20 -5.35
C LEU A 71 5.41 -2.90 -5.32
N LEU A 72 6.02 -2.93 -4.13
CA LEU A 72 7.47 -2.73 -3.96
C LEU A 72 8.30 -3.89 -4.50
N GLU A 73 7.76 -5.11 -4.51
CA GLU A 73 8.38 -6.29 -5.14
C GLU A 73 8.21 -6.31 -6.65
N SER A 74 7.26 -5.55 -7.19
CA SER A 74 7.10 -5.44 -8.63
C SER A 74 8.37 -4.82 -9.24
N GLY A 75 8.74 -5.29 -10.43
CA GLY A 75 9.84 -4.70 -11.21
C GLY A 75 9.44 -3.41 -11.92
N GLU A 76 8.20 -2.92 -11.72
CA GLU A 76 7.68 -1.77 -12.44
C GLU A 76 7.84 -0.49 -11.59
N PRO A 77 8.64 0.50 -12.05
CA PRO A 77 8.97 1.69 -11.27
C PRO A 77 7.74 2.46 -10.79
N LYS A 78 6.73 2.61 -11.65
CA LYS A 78 5.48 3.31 -11.34
C LYS A 78 4.72 2.65 -10.20
N LEU A 79 4.74 1.32 -10.12
CA LEU A 79 4.08 0.58 -9.05
C LEU A 79 4.87 0.71 -7.74
N GLN A 80 6.21 0.68 -7.80
CA GLN A 80 7.05 0.92 -6.63
C GLN A 80 6.78 2.30 -6.02
N VAL A 81 6.77 3.35 -6.85
CA VAL A 81 6.45 4.73 -6.44
C VAL A 81 5.05 4.84 -5.83
N LEU A 82 4.06 4.19 -6.45
CA LEU A 82 2.69 4.14 -5.91
C LEU A 82 2.65 3.48 -4.53
N GLY A 83 3.33 2.34 -4.36
CA GLY A 83 3.45 1.63 -3.09
C GLY A 83 4.11 2.49 -2.01
N THR A 84 5.24 3.13 -2.32
CA THR A 84 5.91 4.07 -1.41
C THR A 84 4.96 5.19 -0.98
N ASN A 85 4.31 5.86 -1.93
CA ASN A 85 3.44 7.00 -1.61
C ASN A 85 2.30 6.62 -0.67
N SER A 86 1.67 5.47 -0.89
CA SER A 86 0.64 4.94 0.02
C SER A 86 1.22 4.57 1.39
N PHE A 87 2.42 3.98 1.45
CA PHE A 87 3.08 3.67 2.72
C PHE A 87 3.42 4.93 3.53
N VAL A 88 3.88 6.00 2.87
CA VAL A 88 4.15 7.29 3.53
C VAL A 88 2.87 7.90 4.08
N LYS A 89 1.75 7.83 3.35
CA LYS A 89 0.45 8.25 3.86
C LYS A 89 0.08 7.47 5.12
N PHE A 90 0.24 6.14 5.11
CA PHE A 90 -0.01 5.29 6.28
C PHE A 90 0.89 5.64 7.45
N ALA A 91 2.19 5.82 7.24
CA ALA A 91 3.16 6.13 8.29
C ALA A 91 2.90 7.50 8.97
N ASN A 92 2.23 8.43 8.28
CA ASN A 92 1.82 9.72 8.83
C ASN A 92 0.49 9.67 9.60
N ILE A 93 -0.22 8.54 9.62
CA ILE A 93 -1.41 8.37 10.46
C ILE A 93 -0.90 8.10 11.89
N GLU A 94 -1.26 8.97 12.84
CA GLU A 94 -0.96 8.76 14.26
C GLU A 94 -1.74 7.53 14.78
N GLU A 95 -1.11 6.35 14.74
CA GLU A 95 -1.63 5.15 15.38
C GLU A 95 -0.89 4.83 16.69
N ASP A 96 -1.66 4.72 17.77
CA ASP A 96 -1.20 4.44 19.14
C ASP A 96 -0.87 2.94 19.35
N THR A 97 -0.37 2.22 18.32
CA THR A 97 -0.18 0.76 18.41
C THR A 97 1.19 0.25 17.92
N PRO A 98 2.04 -0.32 18.80
CA PRO A 98 3.36 -0.88 18.46
C PRO A 98 3.34 -2.23 17.72
N SER A 99 2.23 -2.68 17.14
CA SER A 99 2.06 -4.09 16.75
C SER A 99 2.63 -4.47 15.37
N TYR A 100 2.96 -3.50 14.50
CA TYR A 100 3.37 -3.77 13.11
C TYR A 100 4.89 -3.85 12.90
N HIS A 101 5.72 -3.55 13.91
CA HIS A 101 7.18 -3.43 13.77
C HIS A 101 7.86 -4.64 13.12
N ARG A 102 7.41 -5.88 13.37
CA ARG A 102 8.00 -7.07 12.75
C ARG A 102 7.84 -7.14 11.22
N ARG A 103 6.83 -6.46 10.65
CA ARG A 103 6.67 -6.39 9.19
C ARG A 103 7.49 -5.26 8.58
N TYR A 104 7.91 -4.27 9.37
CA TYR A 104 8.73 -3.16 8.87
C TYR A 104 10.13 -3.59 8.45
N ASP A 105 10.67 -4.68 8.97
CA ASP A 105 11.98 -5.21 8.52
C ASP A 105 12.00 -5.44 7.00
N PHE A 106 10.91 -5.99 6.45
CA PHE A 106 10.77 -6.16 5.01
C PHE A 106 10.75 -4.81 4.27
N PHE A 107 9.94 -3.85 4.74
CA PHE A 107 9.82 -2.54 4.12
C PHE A 107 11.12 -1.74 4.17
N VAL A 108 11.79 -1.70 5.32
CA VAL A 108 13.09 -1.05 5.50
C VAL A 108 14.13 -1.67 4.56
N SER A 109 14.16 -3.00 4.46
CA SER A 109 15.05 -3.70 3.53
C SER A 109 14.75 -3.33 2.06
N ARG A 110 13.47 -3.31 1.67
CA ARG A 110 13.07 -2.98 0.30
C ARG A 110 13.32 -1.52 -0.05
N PHE A 111 12.99 -0.58 0.82
CA PHE A 111 13.25 0.85 0.60
C PHE A 111 14.76 1.12 0.49
N SER A 112 15.57 0.50 1.36
CA SER A 112 17.03 0.56 1.24
C SER A 112 17.54 0.02 -0.10
N ALA A 113 16.99 -1.11 -0.58
CA ALA A 113 17.34 -1.65 -1.90
C ALA A 113 16.93 -0.70 -3.05
N MET A 114 15.80 0.00 -2.93
CA MET A 114 15.35 1.01 -3.91
C MET A 114 16.31 2.20 -3.98
N CYS A 115 16.84 2.67 -2.84
CA CYS A 115 17.89 3.72 -2.79
C CYS A 115 19.16 3.36 -3.57
N HIS A 116 19.45 2.06 -3.70
CA HIS A 116 20.59 1.55 -4.44
C HIS A 116 20.22 1.02 -5.85
N SER A 117 19.03 1.35 -6.36
CA SER A 117 18.59 0.91 -7.69
C SER A 117 19.62 1.22 -8.79
N CYS A 118 19.91 0.22 -9.62
CA CYS A 118 20.81 0.30 -10.77
C CYS A 118 20.05 0.29 -12.10
N HIS A 119 18.81 0.82 -12.12
CA HIS A 119 18.01 0.88 -13.34
C HIS A 119 18.76 1.58 -14.48
N SER A 120 18.63 1.03 -15.70
CA SER A 120 19.38 1.47 -16.88
C SER A 120 19.06 2.91 -17.25
N ASP A 121 17.77 3.25 -17.25
CA ASP A 121 17.27 4.60 -17.47
C ASP A 121 17.59 5.52 -16.27
N PRO A 122 18.31 6.64 -16.47
CA PRO A 122 18.68 7.58 -15.42
C PRO A 122 17.49 8.31 -14.76
N GLU A 123 16.43 8.60 -15.49
CA GLU A 123 15.25 9.29 -14.94
C GLU A 123 14.50 8.35 -14.01
N ILE A 124 14.19 7.15 -14.51
CA ILE A 124 13.53 6.09 -13.73
C ILE A 124 14.36 5.69 -12.52
N ARG A 125 15.69 5.59 -12.68
CA ARG A 125 16.60 5.29 -11.56
C ARG A 125 16.50 6.35 -10.46
N THR A 126 16.44 7.62 -10.84
CA THR A 126 16.31 8.73 -9.88
C THR A 126 14.97 8.65 -9.16
N GLU A 127 13.89 8.36 -9.89
CA GLU A 127 12.54 8.23 -9.34
C GLU A 127 12.46 7.09 -8.30
N ILE A 128 12.98 5.89 -8.62
CA ILE A 128 13.00 4.75 -7.70
C ILE A 128 13.84 5.07 -6.45
N ARG A 129 14.98 5.72 -6.61
CA ARG A 129 15.86 6.07 -5.48
C ARG A 129 15.22 7.09 -4.56
N ILE A 130 14.56 8.11 -5.10
CA ILE A 130 13.84 9.11 -4.30
C ILE A 130 12.68 8.44 -3.55
N ALA A 131 11.97 7.51 -4.18
CA ALA A 131 10.91 6.74 -3.53
C ALA A 131 11.39 5.73 -2.48
N GLY A 132 12.71 5.53 -2.31
CA GLY A 132 13.26 4.71 -1.23
C GLY A 132 13.69 5.51 0.01
N ILE A 133 13.74 6.85 -0.09
CA ILE A 133 14.21 7.77 0.96
C ILE A 133 13.02 8.20 1.85
#